data_AF-A0A399YMJ3-F1
#
_entry.id   AF-A0A399YMJ3-F1
#
_cell.length_a   1.000
_cell.length_b   1.000
_cell.length_c   1.000
_cell.angle_alpha   90.00
_cell.angle_beta   90.00
_cell.angle_gamma   90.00
#
_symmetry.space_group_name_H-M   'P 1'
#
loop_
_entity.id
_entity.type
_entity.pdbx_description
1 polymer ?
#
loop_
_entity_poly.entity_id
_entity_poly.type
_entity_poly.pdbx_seq_one_letter_code
_entity_poly.pdbx_strand_id
1 'polypeptide(L)'
;ASGFLPDGRTVGLNLGRGFGDLSRATENAVILDGRVHKLGDVAFDYASGNYMRPWRFTDDAGRLDLTFTPFKDRTARTNLGVIFSEVHQMFGRYSGRVVLDNGEALEIRDLIGFAEEHRARW
;
A
#
# COMPACT_ATOMS: atom_id res chain seq x y z
N ALA A 1 1.67 -5.12 3.55
CA ALA A 1 1.50 -5.17 5.03
C ALA A 1 0.85 -6.50 5.40
N SER A 2 1.03 -7.02 6.62
CA SER A 2 0.36 -8.25 7.06
C SER A 2 0.28 -8.36 8.58
N GLY A 3 -0.73 -9.05 9.11
CA GLY A 3 -0.96 -9.21 10.54
C GLY A 3 -2.23 -9.99 10.85
N PHE A 4 -2.80 -9.74 12.04
CA PHE A 4 -4.01 -10.39 12.52
C PHE A 4 -5.10 -9.36 12.78
N LEU A 5 -6.34 -9.72 12.47
CA LEU A 5 -7.54 -8.98 12.90
C LEU A 5 -7.85 -9.30 14.37
N PRO A 6 -8.69 -8.48 15.05
CA PRO A 6 -9.07 -8.74 16.45
C PRO A 6 -9.74 -10.09 16.69
N ASP A 7 -10.38 -10.66 15.67
CA ASP A 7 -11.02 -11.99 15.71
C ASP A 7 -10.04 -13.15 15.43
N GLY A 8 -8.75 -12.85 15.25
CA GLY A 8 -7.70 -13.84 15.02
C GLY A 8 -7.47 -14.22 13.56
N ARG A 9 -8.28 -13.72 12.62
CA ARG A 9 -8.07 -13.96 11.19
C ARG A 9 -6.80 -13.29 10.69
N THR A 10 -6.15 -13.89 9.70
CA THR A 10 -4.95 -13.32 9.07
C THR A 10 -5.35 -12.31 8.00
N VAL A 11 -4.66 -11.17 7.96
CA VAL A 11 -4.88 -10.14 6.94
C VAL A 11 -3.57 -9.73 6.28
N GLY A 12 -3.61 -9.53 4.96
CA GLY A 12 -2.52 -9.00 4.14
C GLY A 12 -3.01 -7.93 3.18
N LEU A 13 -2.16 -6.94 2.93
CA LEU A 13 -2.35 -5.88 1.94
C LEU A 13 -1.21 -5.95 0.91
N ASN A 14 -1.58 -6.10 -0.36
CA ASN A 14 -0.69 -5.88 -1.50
C ASN A 14 -1.29 -4.74 -2.32
N LEU A 15 -0.64 -3.59 -2.33
CA LEU A 15 -1.08 -2.41 -3.06
C LEU A 15 0.13 -1.87 -3.82
N GLY A 16 -0.05 -1.58 -5.09
CA GLY A 16 0.96 -0.90 -5.88
C GLY A 16 0.43 -0.23 -7.14
N ARG A 17 1.25 0.64 -7.69
CA ARG A 17 0.96 1.49 -8.85
C ARG A 17 2.27 1.85 -9.54
N GLY A 18 2.24 1.99 -10.86
CA GLY A 18 3.39 2.47 -11.65
C GLY A 18 4.32 1.36 -12.17
N PHE A 19 3.93 0.09 -12.02
CA PHE A 19 4.65 -1.04 -12.58
C PHE A 19 3.73 -1.90 -13.46
N GLY A 20 4.24 -2.36 -14.61
CA GLY A 20 3.50 -3.18 -15.57
C GLY A 20 2.54 -2.39 -16.49
N ASP A 21 1.80 -3.13 -17.31
CA ASP A 21 0.74 -2.57 -18.17
C ASP A 21 -0.57 -2.47 -17.36
N LEU A 22 -0.76 -1.31 -16.73
CA LEU A 22 -1.93 -1.03 -15.88
C LEU A 22 -3.26 -1.04 -16.66
N SER A 23 -3.24 -1.05 -18.01
CA SER A 23 -4.47 -1.21 -18.80
C SER A 23 -5.02 -2.64 -18.79
N ARG A 24 -4.21 -3.62 -18.35
CA ARG A 24 -4.57 -5.05 -18.37
C ARG A 24 -4.80 -5.64 -16.99
N ALA A 25 -3.96 -5.30 -16.01
CA ALA A 25 -4.07 -5.80 -14.65
C ALA A 25 -3.31 -4.92 -13.66
N THR A 26 -3.76 -4.94 -12.41
CA THR A 26 -3.06 -4.34 -11.25
C THR A 26 -2.67 -5.42 -10.26
N GLU A 27 -1.70 -5.16 -9.39
CA GLU A 27 -1.30 -6.08 -8.31
C GLU A 27 -2.20 -5.99 -7.06
N ASN A 28 -3.08 -4.99 -7.02
CA ASN A 28 -3.86 -4.62 -5.83
C ASN A 28 -4.77 -5.74 -5.33
N ALA A 29 -4.62 -6.12 -4.06
CA ALA A 29 -5.45 -7.12 -3.41
C ALA A 29 -5.42 -7.00 -1.88
N VAL A 30 -6.48 -7.48 -1.24
CA VAL A 30 -6.49 -7.85 0.17
C VAL A 30 -6.46 -9.36 0.28
N ILE A 31 -5.71 -9.87 1.25
CA ILE A 31 -5.61 -11.30 1.53
C ILE A 31 -6.21 -11.54 2.91
N LEU A 32 -7.27 -12.34 3.00
CA LEU A 32 -7.91 -12.72 4.27
C LEU A 32 -7.89 -14.24 4.40
N ASP A 33 -7.29 -14.77 5.47
CA ASP A 33 -7.19 -16.23 5.72
C ASP A 33 -6.67 -17.01 4.51
N GLY A 34 -5.64 -16.46 3.87
CA GLY A 34 -5.02 -17.04 2.67
C GLY A 34 -5.82 -16.86 1.38
N ARG A 35 -7.03 -16.30 1.43
CA ARG A 35 -7.84 -16.01 0.24
C ARG A 35 -7.55 -14.62 -0.30
N VAL A 36 -7.23 -14.56 -1.59
CA VAL A 36 -7.04 -13.30 -2.31
C VAL A 36 -8.40 -12.70 -2.70
N HIS A 37 -8.58 -11.44 -2.33
CA HIS A 37 -9.68 -10.57 -2.75
C HIS A 37 -9.14 -9.48 -3.64
N LYS A 38 -9.42 -9.58 -4.95
CA LYS A 38 -8.84 -8.69 -5.95
C LYS A 38 -9.49 -7.31 -5.86
N LEU A 39 -8.66 -6.28 -5.95
CA LEU A 39 -9.08 -4.90 -6.09
C LEU A 39 -8.78 -4.39 -7.52
N GLY A 40 -9.48 -3.35 -7.94
CA GLY A 40 -9.25 -2.67 -9.22
C GLY A 40 -8.02 -1.77 -9.20
N ASP A 41 -8.13 -0.60 -9.82
CA ASP A 41 -7.11 0.43 -9.70
C ASP A 41 -7.20 1.11 -8.33
N VAL A 42 -6.05 1.38 -7.68
CA VAL A 42 -6.00 1.98 -6.33
C VAL A 42 -5.24 3.29 -6.38
N ALA A 43 -5.92 4.42 -6.17
CA ALA A 43 -5.34 5.75 -6.11
C ALA A 43 -4.51 5.92 -4.84
N PHE A 44 -3.28 6.42 -4.98
CA PHE A 44 -2.34 6.68 -3.89
C PHE A 44 -2.23 8.20 -3.75
N ASP A 45 -2.92 8.78 -2.78
CA ASP A 45 -2.78 10.20 -2.44
C ASP A 45 -1.66 10.36 -1.41
N TYR A 46 -0.52 10.85 -1.90
CA TYR A 46 0.63 11.24 -1.10
C TYR A 46 1.30 12.45 -1.74
N ALA A 47 2.16 13.14 -0.97
CA ALA A 47 2.97 14.23 -1.51
C ALA A 47 4.42 13.78 -1.61
N SER A 48 4.91 13.64 -2.83
CA SER A 48 6.30 13.36 -3.10
C SER A 48 7.21 14.44 -2.47
N GLY A 49 8.24 14.02 -1.74
CA GLY A 49 9.09 14.90 -0.92
C GLY A 49 8.54 15.26 0.47
N ASN A 50 7.28 14.89 0.77
CA ASN A 50 6.70 14.96 2.12
C ASN A 50 6.08 13.59 2.48
N TYR A 51 6.91 12.55 2.52
CA TYR A 51 6.46 11.18 2.67
C TYR A 51 5.92 10.83 4.05
N MET A 52 6.20 11.64 5.07
CA MET A 52 5.76 11.42 6.45
C MET A 52 4.33 11.91 6.71
N ARG A 53 3.71 12.68 5.79
CA ARG A 53 2.27 12.98 5.88
C ARG A 53 1.47 11.69 5.73
N PRO A 54 0.23 11.59 6.24
CA PRO A 54 -0.63 10.45 5.98
C PRO A 54 -0.92 10.26 4.48
N TRP A 55 -0.94 9.00 4.03
CA TRP A 55 -1.24 8.63 2.64
C TRP A 55 -2.65 8.05 2.60
N ARG A 56 -3.40 8.34 1.54
CA ARG A 56 -4.72 7.74 1.34
C ARG A 56 -4.73 6.78 0.17
N PHE A 57 -5.38 5.63 0.36
CA PHE A 57 -5.54 4.59 -0.64
C PHE A 57 -7.03 4.35 -0.87
N THR A 58 -7.50 4.59 -2.09
CA THR A 58 -8.90 4.35 -2.48
C THR A 58 -8.95 3.61 -3.80
N ASP A 59 -9.85 2.64 -3.94
CA ASP A 59 -10.03 1.94 -5.22
C ASP A 59 -11.14 2.56 -6.07
N ASP A 60 -11.12 2.25 -7.37
CA ASP A 60 -12.09 2.70 -8.36
C ASP A 60 -13.53 2.21 -8.11
N ALA A 61 -13.67 1.06 -7.43
CA ALA A 61 -14.96 0.47 -7.08
C ALA A 61 -15.51 0.92 -5.72
N GLY A 62 -14.79 1.77 -4.97
CA GLY A 62 -15.19 2.26 -3.65
C GLY A 62 -15.22 1.18 -2.56
N ARG A 63 -14.53 0.05 -2.78
CA ARG A 63 -14.38 -1.03 -1.81
C ARG A 63 -13.23 -0.77 -0.84
N LEU A 64 -12.23 0.03 -1.20
CA LEU A 64 -11.07 0.33 -0.37
C LEU A 64 -11.07 1.80 0.05
N ASP A 65 -10.91 2.07 1.33
CA ASP A 65 -10.54 3.40 1.86
C ASP A 65 -9.63 3.21 3.08
N LEU A 66 -8.32 3.35 2.86
CA LEU A 66 -7.30 3.21 3.89
C LEU A 66 -6.48 4.49 4.03
N THR A 67 -6.11 4.81 5.26
CA THR A 67 -5.08 5.78 5.59
C THR A 67 -3.84 5.05 6.10
N PHE A 68 -2.69 5.34 5.53
CA PHE A 68 -1.40 4.96 6.07
C PHE A 68 -0.78 6.14 6.81
N THR A 69 -0.44 5.94 8.08
CA THR A 69 0.23 6.95 8.91
C THR A 69 1.68 6.51 9.16
N PRO A 70 2.66 7.15 8.47
CA PRO A 70 4.07 6.85 8.65
C PRO A 70 4.56 7.21 10.06
N PHE A 71 5.46 6.41 10.61
CA PHE A 71 6.21 6.72 11.84
C PHE A 71 7.73 6.65 11.65
N LYS A 72 8.22 6.14 10.51
CA LYS A 72 9.65 6.10 10.18
C LYS A 72 9.86 6.17 8.67
N ASP A 73 10.75 7.05 8.22
CA ASP A 73 11.34 7.00 6.87
C ASP A 73 12.71 6.30 6.95
N ARG A 74 12.90 5.27 6.13
CA ARG A 74 14.18 4.66 5.83
C ARG A 74 14.54 5.00 4.38
N THR A 75 15.52 5.89 4.21
CA THR A 75 16.04 6.28 2.90
C THR A 75 17.27 5.43 2.53
N ALA A 76 17.28 4.87 1.33
CA ALA A 76 18.45 4.21 0.73
C ALA A 76 18.84 4.93 -0.56
N ARG A 77 20.11 5.32 -0.68
CA ARG A 77 20.65 6.06 -1.84
C ARG A 77 21.83 5.31 -2.45
N THR A 78 21.81 5.14 -3.77
CA THR A 78 22.93 4.64 -4.57
C THR A 78 23.27 5.69 -5.62
N ASN A 79 24.52 6.16 -5.61
CA ASN A 79 25.05 7.12 -6.57
C ASN A 79 26.36 6.58 -7.14
N LEU A 80 26.32 6.06 -8.37
CA LEU A 80 27.46 5.52 -9.11
C LEU A 80 27.68 6.31 -10.40
N GLY A 81 27.79 7.64 -10.28
CA GLY A 81 28.05 8.53 -11.40
C GLY A 81 26.84 8.71 -12.31
N VAL A 82 26.65 7.83 -13.30
CA VAL A 82 25.53 7.86 -14.25
C VAL A 82 24.27 7.18 -13.71
N ILE A 83 24.40 6.31 -12.70
CA ILE A 83 23.26 5.62 -12.06
C ILE A 83 22.90 6.36 -10.77
N PHE A 84 21.67 6.88 -10.72
CA PHE A 84 21.07 7.43 -9.51
C PHE A 84 19.83 6.62 -9.12
N SER A 85 19.82 6.10 -7.90
CA SER A 85 18.66 5.44 -7.31
C SER A 85 18.45 5.94 -5.88
N GLU A 86 17.25 6.44 -5.60
CA GLU A 86 16.82 6.84 -4.26
C GLU A 86 15.50 6.16 -3.94
N VAL A 87 15.47 5.43 -2.82
CA VAL A 87 14.30 4.72 -2.31
C VAL A 87 13.94 5.30 -0.95
N HIS A 88 12.71 5.77 -0.81
CA HIS A 88 12.12 6.13 0.47
C HIS A 88 11.16 5.03 0.90
N GLN A 89 11.48 4.34 1.98
CA GLN A 89 10.65 3.29 2.56
C GLN A 89 10.06 3.78 3.88
N MET A 90 8.78 4.11 3.85
CA MET A 90 8.05 4.61 5.00
C MET A 90 7.45 3.42 5.74
N PHE A 91 7.79 3.23 7.01
CA PHE A 91 7.12 2.29 7.90
C PHE A 91 6.03 3.04 8.67
N GLY A 92 4.87 2.40 8.83
CA GLY A 92 3.68 3.05 9.34
C GLY A 92 2.57 2.07 9.68
N ARG A 93 1.40 2.62 9.94
CA ARG A 93 0.18 1.88 10.27
C ARG A 93 -0.90 2.16 9.25
N TYR A 94 -1.54 1.12 8.73
CA TYR A 94 -2.74 1.22 7.90
C TYR A 94 -3.98 1.11 8.78
N SER A 95 -4.92 2.02 8.58
CA SER A 95 -6.24 2.01 9.22
C SER A 95 -7.32 2.44 8.24
N GLY A 96 -8.50 1.83 8.31
CA GLY A 96 -9.63 2.14 7.44
C GLY A 96 -10.52 0.92 7.17
N ARG A 97 -11.15 0.88 6.00
CA ARG A 97 -12.10 -0.18 5.63
C ARG A 97 -11.79 -0.79 4.27
N VAL A 98 -12.10 -2.07 4.14
CA VAL A 98 -12.21 -2.74 2.85
C VAL A 98 -13.50 -3.57 2.75
N VAL A 99 -14.10 -3.65 1.57
CA VAL A 99 -15.19 -4.57 1.24
C VAL A 99 -14.65 -5.72 0.39
N LEU A 100 -14.83 -6.95 0.83
CA LEU A 100 -14.37 -8.17 0.17
C LEU A 100 -15.31 -8.60 -0.97
N ASP A 101 -14.90 -9.58 -1.78
CA ASP A 101 -15.69 -10.01 -2.95
C ASP A 101 -17.02 -10.67 -2.56
N ASN A 102 -17.12 -11.19 -1.34
CA ASN A 102 -18.35 -11.74 -0.77
C ASN A 102 -19.26 -10.66 -0.14
N GLY A 103 -18.89 -9.38 -0.24
CA GLY A 103 -19.62 -8.26 0.35
C GLY A 103 -19.31 -8.00 1.84
N GLU A 104 -18.46 -8.81 2.47
CA GLU A 104 -18.04 -8.60 3.86
C GLU A 104 -17.24 -7.30 3.99
N ALA A 105 -17.58 -6.48 4.97
CA ALA A 105 -16.83 -5.28 5.32
C ALA A 105 -15.83 -5.58 6.43
N LEU A 106 -14.54 -5.45 6.13
CA LEU A 106 -13.48 -5.54 7.13
C LEU A 106 -13.02 -4.15 7.56
N GLU A 107 -12.84 -3.99 8.86
CA GLU A 107 -12.15 -2.86 9.44
C GLU A 107 -10.69 -3.22 9.69
N ILE A 108 -9.79 -2.41 9.15
CA ILE A 108 -8.35 -2.51 9.40
C ILE A 108 -8.00 -1.46 10.44
N ARG A 109 -7.37 -1.87 11.55
CA ARG A 109 -6.92 -0.96 12.60
C ARG A 109 -5.44 -1.18 12.88
N ASP A 110 -4.67 -0.12 12.75
CA ASP A 110 -3.25 -0.05 13.14
C ASP A 110 -2.36 -1.15 12.56
N LEU A 111 -2.70 -1.66 11.38
CA LEU A 111 -1.95 -2.73 10.72
C LEU A 111 -0.57 -2.23 10.31
N ILE A 112 0.48 -2.76 10.92
CA ILE A 112 1.85 -2.36 10.63
C ILE A 112 2.25 -2.82 9.23
N GLY A 113 2.88 -1.91 8.48
CA GLY A 113 3.44 -2.20 7.18
C GLY A 113 4.37 -1.09 6.72
N PHE A 114 4.64 -1.07 5.42
CA PHE A 114 5.37 0.01 4.79
C PHE A 114 4.71 0.42 3.47
N ALA A 115 5.07 1.60 3.00
CA ALA A 115 4.86 2.10 1.64
C ALA A 115 6.23 2.56 1.10
N GLU A 116 6.40 2.59 -0.22
CA GLU A 116 7.67 2.94 -0.85
C GLU A 116 7.47 3.94 -2.00
N GLU A 117 8.39 4.91 -2.12
CA GLU A 117 8.60 5.64 -3.38
C GLU A 117 10.03 5.36 -3.88
N HIS A 118 10.14 4.94 -5.14
CA HIS A 118 11.41 4.72 -5.81
C HIS A 118 11.59 5.73 -6.95
N ARG A 119 12.74 6.41 -6.94
CA ARG A 119 13.17 7.29 -8.03
C ARG A 119 14.48 6.77 -8.61
N ALA A 120 14.45 6.34 -9.86
CA ALA A 120 15.63 5.92 -10.60
C ALA A 120 15.81 6.78 -11.86
N ARG A 121 17.06 7.13 -12.16
CA ARG A 121 17.51 7.64 -13.45
C ARG A 121 18.70 6.80 -13.90
N TRP A 122 18.71 6.43 -15.19
CA TRP A 122 19.74 5.64 -15.85
C TRP A 122 20.23 6.37 -17.11
#